data_AF-A0A369ADI0-F1
#
_entry.id   AF-A0A369ADI0-F1
#
_cell.length_a   1.000
_cell.length_b   1.000
_cell.length_c   1.000
_cell.angle_alpha   90.00
_cell.angle_beta   90.00
_cell.angle_gamma   90.00
#
_symmetry.space_group_name_H-M   'P 1'
#
loop_
_entity.id
_entity.type
_entity.pdbx_description
1 polymer ?
#
loop_
_entity_poly.entity_id
_entity_poly.type
_entity_poly.pdbx_seq_one_letter_code
_entity_poly.pdbx_strand_id
1 'polypeptide(L)'
;MTGMANALSMKHKFFHWPLEFPDVFEQGGFDVVLGNPPWERIKLQQQEFFANRDATIANAPNAAARNALIKALPQTNPQLFKEYEQALHTADCTGKFLRESGRYLLTAVGDINTYSVFAEIASSLVNKKGRTGIIVPTGIATDDSNKAFFGAMVESNRLVSLFDFENREKIFKDVDSRYKFCLLTLAGSDIGQQKARFGFFLTRVEHLQDDRRIFSLSREDFLRLNPNTKTCPVFRTRVDAGLTTKIYRRVPVLINENTGENPWGVKFATMFHMSNDSHLFRTRQQLEAEGFRLWGNKMKRGNEVWLPLYKAKMIWHYDHRYGT
;
A
#
# COMPACT_ATOMS: atom_id res chain seq x y z
N MET A 1 41.09 -14.10 -1.28
CA MET A 1 39.61 -14.02 -1.20
C MET A 1 39.07 -14.19 0.22
N THR A 2 39.63 -15.09 1.06
CA THR A 2 39.17 -15.33 2.44
C THR A 2 39.21 -14.07 3.34
N GLY A 3 40.22 -13.21 3.19
CA GLY A 3 40.32 -11.97 3.96
C GLY A 3 39.22 -10.94 3.66
N MET A 4 38.77 -10.85 2.40
CA MET A 4 37.72 -9.91 2.01
C MET A 4 36.33 -10.39 2.45
N ALA A 5 36.08 -11.70 2.35
CA ALA A 5 34.85 -12.30 2.87
C ALA A 5 34.73 -12.15 4.40
N ASN A 6 35.82 -12.38 5.14
CA ASN A 6 35.84 -12.18 6.59
C ASN A 6 35.66 -10.71 6.97
N ALA A 7 36.31 -9.78 6.26
CA ALA A 7 36.13 -8.35 6.50
C ALA A 7 34.68 -7.90 6.24
N LEU A 8 34.05 -8.40 5.17
CA LEU A 8 32.64 -8.14 4.88
C LEU A 8 31.72 -8.76 5.94
N SER A 9 32.00 -9.98 6.39
CA SER A 9 31.25 -10.63 7.48
C SER A 9 31.32 -9.85 8.78
N MET A 10 32.51 -9.39 9.19
CA MET A 10 32.66 -8.55 10.38
C MET A 10 31.97 -7.19 10.23
N LYS A 11 31.98 -6.61 9.02
CA LYS A 11 31.34 -5.32 8.73
C LYS A 11 29.81 -5.43 8.70
N HIS A 12 29.26 -6.43 8.02
CA HIS A 12 27.83 -6.53 7.73
C HIS A 12 27.07 -7.45 8.69
N LYS A 13 27.77 -8.29 9.47
CA LYS A 13 27.21 -9.18 10.49
C LYS A 13 26.00 -9.96 9.95
N PHE A 14 26.24 -10.72 8.87
CA PHE A 14 25.18 -11.47 8.20
C PHE A 14 24.47 -12.41 9.19
N PHE A 15 23.14 -12.39 9.17
CA PHE A 15 22.30 -13.20 10.04
C PHE A 15 21.55 -14.25 9.21
N HIS A 16 21.72 -15.53 9.56
CA HIS A 16 21.09 -16.64 8.87
C HIS A 16 20.25 -17.47 9.84
N TRP A 17 18.93 -17.27 9.80
CA TRP A 17 17.99 -17.85 10.76
C TRP A 17 18.14 -19.37 10.96
N PRO A 18 18.19 -20.22 9.91
CA PRO A 18 18.43 -21.66 10.09
C PRO A 18 19.79 -22.05 10.69
N LEU A 19 20.82 -21.21 10.58
CA LEU A 19 22.14 -21.51 11.15
C LEU A 19 22.21 -21.09 12.62
N GLU A 20 21.53 -20.00 12.97
CA GLU A 20 21.45 -19.52 14.35
C GLU A 20 20.48 -20.36 15.19
N PHE A 21 19.41 -20.88 14.58
CA PHE A 21 18.36 -21.64 15.27
C PHE A 21 18.08 -22.98 14.58
N PRO A 22 19.06 -23.88 14.44
CA PRO A 22 18.89 -25.13 13.70
C PRO A 22 17.72 -25.98 14.24
N ASP A 23 17.62 -26.14 15.55
CA ASP A 23 16.57 -26.94 16.21
C ASP A 23 15.15 -26.41 15.94
N VAL A 24 15.01 -25.08 15.78
CA VAL A 24 13.72 -24.44 15.45
C VAL A 24 13.35 -24.73 14.00
N PHE A 25 14.31 -24.64 13.08
CA PHE A 25 14.06 -24.86 11.65
C PHE A 25 13.94 -26.35 11.30
N GLU A 26 14.52 -27.26 12.09
CA GLU A 26 14.21 -28.70 12.02
C GLU A 26 12.73 -28.97 12.34
N GLN A 27 12.15 -28.21 13.26
CA GLN A 27 10.71 -28.24 13.59
C GLN A 27 9.83 -27.43 12.61
N GLY A 28 10.44 -26.84 11.57
CA GLY A 28 9.76 -26.11 10.51
C GLY A 28 9.52 -24.63 10.80
N GLY A 29 10.11 -24.06 11.87
CA GLY A 29 10.07 -22.64 12.19
C GLY A 29 9.55 -22.31 13.59
N PHE A 30 9.51 -21.02 13.91
CA PHE A 30 9.06 -20.53 15.22
C PHE A 30 7.56 -20.73 15.44
N ASP A 31 7.15 -20.99 16.68
CA ASP A 31 5.73 -20.98 17.05
C ASP A 31 5.15 -19.56 17.05
N VAL A 32 5.97 -18.58 17.42
CA VAL A 32 5.55 -17.18 17.49
C VAL A 32 6.68 -16.27 17.00
N VAL A 33 6.36 -15.35 16.10
CA VAL A 33 7.24 -14.24 15.70
C VAL A 33 6.54 -12.92 16.00
N LEU A 34 7.10 -12.13 16.92
CA LEU A 34 6.60 -10.78 17.24
C LEU A 34 7.62 -9.73 16.84
N GLY A 35 7.17 -8.58 16.38
CA GLY A 35 8.10 -7.49 16.08
C GLY A 35 7.46 -6.16 15.72
N ASN A 36 8.29 -5.12 15.77
CA ASN A 36 8.03 -3.82 15.18
C ASN A 36 9.11 -3.59 14.11
N PRO A 37 8.91 -4.09 12.88
CA PRO A 37 9.89 -3.92 11.82
C PRO A 37 10.29 -2.46 11.57
N PRO A 38 11.48 -2.20 11.03
CA PRO A 38 11.87 -0.88 10.52
C PRO A 38 10.91 -0.37 9.43
N TRP A 39 10.69 0.95 9.31
CA TRP A 39 9.69 1.56 8.41
C TRP A 39 10.30 2.45 7.30
N GLU A 40 11.61 2.42 7.12
CA GLU A 40 12.34 3.21 6.14
C GLU A 40 12.23 2.67 4.71
N ARG A 41 12.71 3.46 3.76
CA ARG A 41 12.93 3.04 2.37
C ARG A 41 14.37 2.60 2.18
N ILE A 42 14.57 1.56 1.36
CA ILE A 42 15.92 1.14 0.96
C ILE A 42 16.60 2.22 0.12
N LYS A 43 15.82 2.91 -0.73
CA LYS A 43 16.30 4.02 -1.54
C LYS A 43 16.67 5.20 -0.65
N LEU A 44 17.93 5.63 -0.75
CA LEU A 44 18.47 6.77 0.00
C LEU A 44 17.62 8.03 -0.24
N GLN A 45 17.09 8.61 0.85
CA GLN A 45 16.43 9.91 0.81
C GLN A 45 17.49 11.00 1.04
N GLN A 46 17.81 11.76 -0.02
CA GLN A 46 18.84 12.80 0.06
C GLN A 46 18.59 13.78 1.20
N GLN A 47 17.35 14.24 1.37
CA GLN A 47 17.02 15.21 2.43
C GLN A 47 17.35 14.66 3.82
N GLU A 48 16.94 13.42 4.11
CA GLU A 48 17.19 12.76 5.40
C GLU A 48 18.69 12.51 5.61
N PHE A 49 19.40 12.08 4.56
CA PHE A 49 20.84 11.87 4.62
C PHE A 49 21.58 13.17 4.99
N PHE A 50 21.21 14.29 4.38
CA PHE A 50 21.85 15.58 4.61
C PHE A 50 21.32 16.33 5.85
N ALA A 51 20.15 15.99 6.40
CA ALA A 51 19.51 16.74 7.50
C ALA A 51 20.44 17.01 8.69
N ASN A 52 21.27 16.03 9.06
CA ASN A 52 22.23 16.13 10.17
C ASN A 52 23.69 16.32 9.71
N ARG A 53 23.92 16.54 8.41
CA ARG A 53 25.27 16.64 7.80
C ARG A 53 25.52 17.99 7.12
N ASP A 54 24.52 18.48 6.40
CA ASP A 54 24.54 19.78 5.73
C ASP A 54 23.10 20.32 5.59
N ALA A 55 22.74 21.28 6.46
CA ALA A 55 21.42 21.88 6.48
C ALA A 55 21.08 22.66 5.21
N THR A 56 22.07 23.16 4.47
CA THR A 56 21.88 23.91 3.22
C THR A 56 21.41 22.96 2.12
N ILE A 57 22.05 21.80 2.00
CA ILE A 57 21.67 20.77 1.03
C ILE A 57 20.31 20.16 1.40
N ALA A 58 20.10 19.84 2.68
CA ALA A 58 18.85 19.26 3.16
C ALA A 58 17.64 20.16 2.85
N ASN A 59 17.76 21.45 3.16
CA ASN A 59 16.69 22.43 3.04
C ASN A 59 16.67 23.17 1.69
N ALA A 60 17.41 22.69 0.68
CA ALA A 60 17.37 23.26 -0.66
C ALA A 60 15.92 23.34 -1.20
N PRO A 61 15.56 24.43 -1.90
CA PRO A 61 14.16 24.76 -2.21
C PRO A 61 13.48 23.76 -3.16
N ASN A 62 14.28 23.03 -3.95
CA ASN A 62 13.80 21.99 -4.85
C ASN A 62 14.91 20.97 -5.15
N ALA A 63 14.53 19.86 -5.79
CA ALA A 63 15.45 18.77 -6.13
C ALA A 63 16.58 19.21 -7.08
N ALA A 64 16.32 20.12 -8.02
CA ALA A 64 17.33 20.61 -8.95
C ALA A 64 18.42 21.41 -8.22
N ALA A 65 18.03 22.32 -7.34
CA ALA A 65 18.94 23.09 -6.49
C ALA A 65 19.75 22.17 -5.57
N ARG A 66 19.09 21.17 -4.94
CA ARG A 66 19.77 20.17 -4.13
C ARG A 66 20.84 19.41 -4.92
N ASN A 67 20.49 18.94 -6.11
CA ASN A 67 21.41 18.22 -6.98
C ASN A 67 22.59 19.08 -7.43
N ALA A 68 22.39 20.39 -7.66
CA ALA A 68 23.48 21.32 -7.96
C ALA A 68 24.46 21.47 -6.78
N LEU A 69 23.95 21.60 -5.56
CA LEU A 69 24.78 21.67 -4.35
C LEU A 69 25.55 20.36 -4.11
N ILE A 70 24.89 19.20 -4.28
CA ILE A 70 25.53 17.88 -4.17
C ILE A 70 26.67 17.74 -5.20
N LYS A 71 26.46 18.23 -6.44
CA LYS A 71 27.49 18.20 -7.49
C LYS A 71 28.72 19.07 -7.17
N ALA A 72 28.60 20.05 -6.29
CA ALA A 72 29.70 20.90 -5.86
C ALA A 72 30.47 20.32 -4.65
N LEU A 73 29.93 19.31 -3.96
CA LEU A 73 30.58 18.67 -2.81
C LEU A 73 31.99 18.13 -3.09
N PRO A 74 32.34 17.59 -4.29
CA PRO A 74 33.71 17.16 -4.56
C PRO A 74 34.75 18.27 -4.41
N GLN A 75 34.36 19.54 -4.58
CA GLN A 75 35.25 20.69 -4.38
C GLN A 75 35.07 21.31 -2.99
N THR A 76 33.83 21.40 -2.48
CA THR A 76 33.53 22.13 -1.23
C THR A 76 33.70 21.28 0.02
N ASN A 77 33.36 19.99 -0.04
CA ASN A 77 33.50 19.04 1.06
C ASN A 77 33.66 17.60 0.53
N PRO A 78 34.89 17.22 0.10
CA PRO A 78 35.16 15.92 -0.51
C PRO A 78 34.84 14.72 0.40
N GLN A 79 34.99 14.90 1.72
CA GLN A 79 34.69 13.86 2.70
C GLN A 79 33.19 13.55 2.75
N LEU A 80 32.35 14.58 2.83
CA LEU A 80 30.89 14.41 2.78
C LEU A 80 30.42 13.82 1.45
N PHE A 81 31.06 14.18 0.34
CA PHE A 81 30.79 13.57 -0.96
C PHE A 81 31.05 12.06 -0.94
N LYS A 82 32.21 11.65 -0.43
CA LYS A 82 32.59 10.23 -0.32
C LYS A 82 31.63 9.44 0.56
N GLU A 83 31.17 10.02 1.67
CA GLU A 83 30.15 9.41 2.53
C GLU A 83 28.81 9.24 1.81
N TYR A 84 28.40 10.26 1.04
CA TYR A 84 27.18 10.21 0.23
C TYR A 84 27.27 9.15 -0.88
N GLU A 85 28.39 9.07 -1.60
CA GLU A 85 28.62 8.03 -2.62
C GLU A 85 28.58 6.63 -2.02
N GLN A 86 29.23 6.44 -0.86
CA GLN A 86 29.20 5.15 -0.16
C GLN A 86 27.79 4.78 0.29
N ALA A 87 26.99 5.75 0.76
CA ALA A 87 25.60 5.53 1.15
C ALA A 87 24.73 5.18 -0.05
N LEU A 88 24.89 5.87 -1.19
CA LEU A 88 24.21 5.56 -2.45
C LEU A 88 24.55 4.14 -2.92
N HIS A 89 25.84 3.80 -2.95
CA HIS A 89 26.30 2.48 -3.35
C HIS A 89 25.72 1.38 -2.46
N THR A 90 25.71 1.60 -1.15
CA THR A 90 25.15 0.64 -0.18
C THR A 90 23.64 0.45 -0.39
N ALA A 91 22.89 1.53 -0.60
CA ALA A 91 21.45 1.47 -0.89
C ALA A 91 21.15 0.74 -2.21
N ASP A 92 21.93 1.00 -3.26
CA ASP A 92 21.80 0.34 -4.56
C ASP A 92 22.11 -1.17 -4.47
N CYS A 93 23.23 -1.54 -3.86
CA CYS A 93 23.60 -2.95 -3.64
C CYS A 93 22.55 -3.68 -2.81
N THR A 94 22.02 -3.04 -1.75
CA THR A 94 20.95 -3.62 -0.94
C THR A 94 19.69 -3.82 -1.77
N GLY A 95 19.28 -2.81 -2.55
CA GLY A 95 18.14 -2.92 -3.44
C GLY A 95 18.27 -4.05 -4.45
N LYS A 96 19.44 -4.18 -5.10
CA LYS A 96 19.74 -5.28 -6.03
C LYS A 96 19.67 -6.63 -5.34
N PHE A 97 20.32 -6.78 -4.19
CA PHE A 97 20.26 -8.02 -3.42
C PHE A 97 18.81 -8.42 -3.08
N LEU A 98 17.99 -7.49 -2.61
CA LEU A 98 16.59 -7.77 -2.26
C LEU A 98 15.78 -8.27 -3.48
N ARG A 99 16.02 -7.72 -4.68
CA ARG A 99 15.32 -8.14 -5.90
C ARG A 99 15.84 -9.45 -6.48
N GLU A 100 17.16 -9.62 -6.50
CA GLU A 100 17.83 -10.67 -7.27
C GLU A 100 18.16 -11.90 -6.43
N SER A 101 18.12 -11.82 -5.10
CA SER A 101 18.41 -12.95 -4.22
C SER A 101 17.36 -14.07 -4.26
N GLY A 102 16.17 -13.82 -4.82
CA GLY A 102 15.05 -14.75 -4.80
C GLY A 102 14.38 -14.92 -3.43
N ARG A 103 14.76 -14.10 -2.43
CA ARG A 103 14.27 -14.21 -1.04
C ARG A 103 13.00 -13.42 -0.75
N TYR A 104 12.70 -12.42 -1.57
CA TYR A 104 11.65 -11.41 -1.31
C TYR A 104 10.73 -11.27 -2.53
N LEU A 105 10.16 -12.39 -2.95
CA LEU A 105 9.42 -12.51 -4.21
C LEU A 105 8.14 -11.67 -4.22
N LEU A 106 7.60 -11.36 -3.05
CA LEU A 106 6.32 -10.67 -2.91
C LEU A 106 6.45 -9.19 -2.56
N THR A 107 7.58 -8.75 -2.03
CA THR A 107 7.76 -7.40 -1.47
C THR A 107 8.90 -6.58 -2.08
N ALA A 108 9.82 -7.19 -2.83
CA ALA A 108 10.91 -6.47 -3.50
C ALA A 108 10.49 -5.83 -4.85
N VAL A 109 9.35 -5.15 -4.89
CA VAL A 109 8.78 -4.51 -6.10
C VAL A 109 8.76 -2.98 -5.95
N GLY A 110 9.03 -2.23 -7.02
CA GLY A 110 9.01 -0.76 -6.99
C GLY A 110 9.99 -0.17 -5.98
N ASP A 111 9.70 0.99 -5.39
CA ASP A 111 10.49 1.53 -4.27
C ASP A 111 10.28 0.65 -3.02
N ILE A 112 11.33 -0.05 -2.60
CA ILE A 112 11.27 -1.07 -1.53
C ILE A 112 11.23 -0.39 -0.16
N ASN A 113 10.24 -0.77 0.65
CA ASN A 113 10.15 -0.41 2.06
C ASN A 113 10.65 -1.56 2.94
N THR A 114 11.38 -1.24 4.00
CA THR A 114 11.95 -2.23 4.93
C THR A 114 10.85 -3.03 5.63
N TYR A 115 9.78 -2.39 6.08
CA TYR A 115 8.66 -3.07 6.75
C TYR A 115 8.04 -4.18 5.90
N SER A 116 7.96 -4.00 4.57
CA SER A 116 7.40 -4.99 3.64
C SER A 116 8.28 -6.23 3.61
N VAL A 117 9.59 -6.03 3.39
CA VAL A 117 10.60 -7.10 3.34
C VAL A 117 10.62 -7.89 4.65
N PHE A 118 10.56 -7.20 5.79
CA PHE A 118 10.49 -7.84 7.10
C PHE A 118 9.16 -8.55 7.35
N ALA A 119 8.04 -8.06 6.82
CA ALA A 119 6.77 -8.78 6.91
C ALA A 119 6.81 -10.11 6.13
N GLU A 120 7.42 -10.12 4.94
CA GLU A 120 7.64 -11.35 4.17
C GLU A 120 8.54 -12.34 4.92
N ILE A 121 9.66 -11.87 5.49
CA ILE A 121 10.51 -12.69 6.36
C ILE A 121 9.71 -13.23 7.54
N ALA A 122 9.08 -12.36 8.32
CA ALA A 122 8.38 -12.77 9.54
C ALA A 122 7.26 -13.78 9.25
N SER A 123 6.63 -13.71 8.08
CA SER A 123 5.63 -14.69 7.63
C SER A 123 6.22 -16.04 7.22
N SER A 124 7.50 -16.11 6.83
CA SER A 124 8.18 -17.34 6.43
C SER A 124 8.98 -18.00 7.56
N LEU A 125 9.24 -17.27 8.65
CA LEU A 125 9.94 -17.79 9.83
C LEU A 125 9.08 -18.69 10.73
N VAL A 126 7.75 -18.64 10.61
CA VAL A 126 6.83 -19.40 11.48
C VAL A 126 6.54 -20.80 10.94
N ASN A 127 6.41 -21.77 11.84
CA ASN A 127 5.94 -23.11 11.47
C ASN A 127 4.44 -23.11 11.13
N LYS A 128 3.93 -24.24 10.59
CA LYS A 128 2.53 -24.36 10.14
C LYS A 128 1.48 -24.04 11.21
N LYS A 129 1.78 -24.30 12.49
CA LYS A 129 0.86 -24.02 13.61
C LYS A 129 1.12 -22.66 14.27
N GLY A 130 2.23 -22.01 13.90
CA GLY A 130 2.68 -20.76 14.49
C GLY A 130 1.95 -19.53 14.00
N ARG A 131 2.29 -18.39 14.61
CA ARG A 131 1.71 -17.08 14.28
C ARG A 131 2.74 -15.97 14.27
N THR A 132 2.54 -15.02 13.36
CA THR A 132 3.31 -13.79 13.26
C THR A 132 2.44 -12.63 13.70
N GLY A 133 2.93 -11.77 14.60
CA GLY A 133 2.27 -10.54 15.03
C GLY A 133 3.22 -9.36 14.90
N ILE A 134 2.95 -8.44 13.96
CA ILE A 134 3.84 -7.30 13.70
C ILE A 134 3.12 -5.96 13.67
N ILE A 135 3.83 -4.91 14.06
CA ILE A 135 3.39 -3.52 13.95
C ILE A 135 4.07 -2.90 12.73
N VAL A 136 3.29 -2.56 11.71
CA VAL A 136 3.81 -2.03 10.44
C VAL A 136 2.92 -0.93 9.89
N PRO A 137 3.38 -0.07 8.97
CA PRO A 137 2.52 0.88 8.29
C PRO A 137 1.33 0.18 7.62
N THR A 138 0.14 0.78 7.69
CA THR A 138 -1.10 0.21 7.12
C THR A 138 -0.99 -0.05 5.60
N GLY A 139 -0.05 0.65 4.95
CA GLY A 139 0.33 0.44 3.55
C GLY A 139 0.66 -1.01 3.19
N ILE A 140 1.06 -1.86 4.16
CA ILE A 140 1.24 -3.31 3.94
C ILE A 140 0.00 -3.99 3.34
N ALA A 141 -1.18 -3.46 3.61
CA ALA A 141 -2.46 -4.04 3.19
C ALA A 141 -3.21 -3.18 2.16
N THR A 142 -2.90 -1.90 2.05
CA THR A 142 -3.65 -0.96 1.20
C THR A 142 -2.90 -0.53 -0.06
N ASP A 143 -1.57 -0.55 -0.04
CA ASP A 143 -0.77 0.03 -1.12
C ASP A 143 -0.56 -0.97 -2.26
N ASP A 144 -0.53 -0.47 -3.50
CA ASP A 144 -0.32 -1.29 -4.69
C ASP A 144 1.01 -2.05 -4.67
N SER A 145 2.07 -1.44 -4.12
CA SER A 145 3.40 -2.06 -4.00
C SER A 145 3.43 -3.30 -3.09
N ASN A 146 2.46 -3.45 -2.18
CA ASN A 146 2.35 -4.59 -1.27
C ASN A 146 1.25 -5.59 -1.68
N LYS A 147 0.54 -5.33 -2.79
CA LYS A 147 -0.63 -6.13 -3.18
C LYS A 147 -0.31 -7.61 -3.42
N ALA A 148 0.89 -7.91 -3.91
CA ALA A 148 1.34 -9.29 -4.12
C ALA A 148 1.50 -10.04 -2.80
N PHE A 149 2.21 -9.44 -1.83
CA PHE A 149 2.37 -10.01 -0.50
C PHE A 149 1.06 -10.17 0.23
N PHE A 150 0.29 -9.09 0.34
CA PHE A 150 -0.96 -9.13 1.08
C PHE A 150 -2.00 -10.03 0.41
N GLY A 151 -2.10 -9.98 -0.91
CA GLY A 151 -2.90 -10.89 -1.72
C GLY A 151 -2.54 -12.35 -1.47
N ALA A 152 -1.25 -12.71 -1.43
CA ALA A 152 -0.81 -14.07 -1.13
C ALA A 152 -1.26 -14.53 0.27
N MET A 153 -1.23 -13.65 1.27
CA MET A 153 -1.71 -13.98 2.63
C MET A 153 -3.22 -14.22 2.67
N VAL A 154 -4.00 -13.46 1.90
CA VAL A 154 -5.45 -13.65 1.78
C VAL A 154 -5.77 -14.93 1.00
N GLU A 155 -5.10 -15.16 -0.12
CA GLU A 155 -5.35 -16.30 -1.00
C GLU A 155 -4.98 -17.64 -0.36
N SER A 156 -3.93 -17.66 0.46
CA SER A 156 -3.55 -18.82 1.26
C SER A 156 -4.38 -18.96 2.56
N ASN A 157 -5.34 -18.06 2.78
CA ASN A 157 -6.17 -18.00 3.99
C ASN A 157 -5.34 -17.93 5.28
N ARG A 158 -4.24 -17.18 5.27
CA ARG A 158 -3.31 -17.03 6.40
C ARG A 158 -3.52 -15.76 7.21
N LEU A 159 -4.37 -14.85 6.76
CA LEU A 159 -4.66 -13.59 7.45
C LEU A 159 -5.57 -13.82 8.66
N VAL A 160 -5.07 -13.64 9.88
CA VAL A 160 -5.84 -13.81 11.13
C VAL A 160 -6.53 -12.50 11.50
N SER A 161 -5.79 -11.40 11.51
CA SER A 161 -6.36 -10.07 11.80
C SER A 161 -5.51 -8.93 11.27
N LEU A 162 -6.16 -7.80 11.02
CA LEU A 162 -5.53 -6.52 10.75
C LEU A 162 -6.30 -5.40 11.47
N PHE A 163 -5.63 -4.69 12.37
CA PHE A 163 -6.21 -3.55 13.08
C PHE A 163 -5.42 -2.28 12.76
N ASP A 164 -5.99 -1.41 11.95
CA ASP A 164 -5.42 -0.10 11.56
C ASP A 164 -5.72 0.97 12.60
N PHE A 165 -4.66 1.73 12.92
CA PHE A 165 -4.66 2.83 13.85
C PHE A 165 -4.17 4.10 13.16
N GLU A 166 -4.84 5.22 13.43
CA GLU A 166 -4.30 6.56 13.22
C GLU A 166 -3.75 7.09 14.54
N ASN A 167 -2.54 7.63 14.53
CA ASN A 167 -1.88 8.13 15.75
C ASN A 167 -2.46 9.48 16.26
N ARG A 168 -3.75 9.74 16.05
CA ARG A 168 -4.44 11.01 16.35
C ARG A 168 -4.40 11.34 17.83
N GLU A 169 -4.59 10.34 18.68
CA GLU A 169 -4.53 10.44 20.14
C GLU A 169 -3.13 10.13 20.69
N LYS A 170 -2.09 10.14 19.83
CA LYS A 170 -0.68 10.02 20.23
C LYS A 170 -0.36 8.77 21.05
N ILE A 171 -0.87 7.61 20.60
CA ILE A 171 -0.42 6.28 21.08
C ILE A 171 1.13 6.23 21.08
N PHE A 172 1.74 6.74 20.01
CA PHE A 172 3.16 7.03 19.94
C PHE A 172 3.39 8.55 19.96
N LYS A 173 3.91 9.09 21.07
CA LYS A 173 4.02 10.54 21.31
C LYS A 173 4.85 11.26 20.25
N ASP A 174 5.98 10.67 19.88
CA ASP A 174 6.99 11.25 18.97
C ASP A 174 6.70 11.02 17.48
N VAL A 175 5.60 10.35 17.16
CA VAL A 175 5.19 10.07 15.77
C VAL A 175 4.12 11.07 15.33
N ASP A 176 4.12 11.48 14.06
CA ASP A 176 3.08 12.38 13.49
C ASP A 176 1.67 11.84 13.78
N SER A 177 0.73 12.72 14.11
CA SER A 177 -0.62 12.32 14.53
C SER A 177 -1.46 11.73 13.39
N ARG A 178 -1.10 11.98 12.13
CA ARG A 178 -1.75 11.45 10.94
C ARG A 178 -1.14 10.12 10.49
N TYR A 179 -0.04 9.69 11.11
CA TYR A 179 0.63 8.47 10.73
C TYR A 179 -0.29 7.27 10.97
N LYS A 180 -0.33 6.35 10.00
CA LYS A 180 -1.14 5.14 10.04
C LYS A 180 -0.27 3.91 10.17
N PHE A 181 -0.62 3.05 11.12
CA PHE A 181 0.02 1.76 11.33
C PHE A 181 -1.05 0.72 11.63
N CYS A 182 -0.73 -0.55 11.43
CA CYS A 182 -1.62 -1.64 11.78
C CYS A 182 -0.91 -2.70 12.63
N LEU A 183 -1.73 -3.38 13.44
CA LEU A 183 -1.37 -4.66 14.03
C LEU A 183 -1.76 -5.74 13.02
N LEU A 184 -0.76 -6.36 12.39
CA LEU A 184 -0.95 -7.44 11.43
C LEU A 184 -0.69 -8.78 12.12
N THR A 185 -1.65 -9.70 12.03
CA THR A 185 -1.50 -11.07 12.51
C THR A 185 -1.69 -12.07 11.37
N LEU A 186 -0.68 -12.92 11.17
CA LEU A 186 -0.66 -13.97 10.16
C LEU A 186 -0.50 -15.33 10.83
N ALA A 187 -1.11 -16.36 10.25
CA ALA A 187 -0.89 -17.76 10.62
C ALA A 187 0.18 -18.39 9.72
N GLY A 188 0.87 -19.40 10.22
CA GLY A 188 1.81 -20.19 9.42
C GLY A 188 1.14 -21.06 8.34
N SER A 189 -0.16 -21.32 8.47
CA SER A 189 -0.95 -22.07 7.49
C SER A 189 -2.40 -21.58 7.45
N ASP A 190 -3.21 -22.20 6.59
CA ASP A 190 -4.63 -21.90 6.39
C ASP A 190 -5.40 -21.93 7.73
N ILE A 191 -6.12 -20.84 8.06
CA ILE A 191 -6.91 -20.71 9.30
C ILE A 191 -8.25 -21.48 9.26
N GLY A 192 -8.51 -22.23 8.20
CA GLY A 192 -9.72 -23.00 7.97
C GLY A 192 -10.96 -22.12 7.78
N GLN A 193 -12.06 -22.47 8.45
CA GLN A 193 -13.33 -21.74 8.35
C GLN A 193 -13.37 -20.43 9.15
N GLN A 194 -12.25 -20.05 9.78
CA GLN A 194 -12.16 -18.81 10.53
C GLN A 194 -12.21 -17.61 9.58
N LYS A 195 -12.77 -16.51 10.06
CA LYS A 195 -12.81 -15.23 9.34
C LYS A 195 -11.74 -14.31 9.89
N ALA A 196 -11.01 -13.67 8.99
CA ALA A 196 -10.05 -12.64 9.35
C ALA A 196 -10.78 -11.47 10.04
N ARG A 197 -10.22 -10.94 11.13
CA ARG A 197 -10.81 -9.83 11.89
C ARG A 197 -10.17 -8.51 11.50
N PHE A 198 -10.99 -7.47 11.39
CA PHE A 198 -10.55 -6.16 10.94
C PHE A 198 -11.10 -5.05 11.82
N GLY A 199 -10.32 -3.97 11.93
CA GLY A 199 -10.76 -2.69 12.45
C GLY A 199 -9.93 -1.58 11.82
N PHE A 200 -10.57 -0.46 11.47
CA PHE A 200 -9.91 0.66 10.82
C PHE A 200 -10.26 1.98 11.49
N PHE A 201 -9.42 3.00 11.28
CA PHE A 201 -9.59 4.32 11.89
C PHE A 201 -9.66 4.26 13.43
N LEU A 202 -8.94 3.31 14.03
CA LEU A 202 -8.81 3.23 15.47
C LEU A 202 -7.82 4.31 15.92
N THR A 203 -8.07 4.97 17.04
CA THR A 203 -7.17 6.02 17.56
C THR A 203 -6.61 5.68 18.93
N ARG A 204 -7.16 4.63 19.55
CA ARG A 204 -6.81 4.09 20.88
C ARG A 204 -7.13 2.60 20.93
N VAL A 205 -6.42 1.86 21.77
CA VAL A 205 -6.48 0.39 21.83
C VAL A 205 -7.86 -0.10 22.26
N GLU A 206 -8.56 0.65 23.11
CA GLU A 206 -9.88 0.30 23.65
C GLU A 206 -10.96 0.25 22.56
N HIS A 207 -10.74 0.89 21.40
CA HIS A 207 -11.66 0.75 20.26
C HIS A 207 -11.74 -0.69 19.75
N LEU A 208 -10.77 -1.56 20.06
CA LEU A 208 -10.85 -3.00 19.76
C LEU A 208 -11.96 -3.72 20.52
N GLN A 209 -12.44 -3.15 21.63
CA GLN A 209 -13.56 -3.67 22.41
C GLN A 209 -14.92 -3.17 21.86
N ASP A 210 -14.93 -2.20 20.95
CA ASP A 210 -16.16 -1.73 20.31
C ASP A 210 -16.52 -2.63 19.13
N ASP A 211 -17.44 -3.54 19.36
CA ASP A 211 -17.95 -4.46 18.36
C ASP A 211 -18.52 -3.77 17.11
N ARG A 212 -18.95 -2.51 17.19
CA ARG A 212 -19.44 -1.78 16.02
C ARG A 212 -18.32 -1.44 15.04
N ARG A 213 -17.08 -1.35 15.51
CA ARG A 213 -15.88 -1.03 14.72
C ARG A 213 -15.22 -2.28 14.15
N ILE A 214 -15.35 -3.41 14.84
CA ILE A 214 -14.69 -4.66 14.46
C ILE A 214 -15.59 -5.48 13.55
N PHE A 215 -15.08 -5.86 12.38
CA PHE A 215 -15.78 -6.72 11.43
C PHE A 215 -14.94 -7.93 11.05
N SER A 216 -15.55 -8.90 10.37
CA SER A 216 -14.84 -10.10 9.94
C SER A 216 -15.23 -10.48 8.52
N LEU A 217 -14.25 -10.90 7.73
CA LEU A 217 -14.43 -11.33 6.35
C LEU A 217 -13.88 -12.74 6.18
N SER A 218 -14.63 -13.57 5.45
CA SER A 218 -14.10 -14.82 4.91
C SER A 218 -13.14 -14.52 3.76
N ARG A 219 -12.27 -15.48 3.40
CA ARG A 219 -11.45 -15.38 2.19
C ARG A 219 -12.31 -15.12 0.95
N GLU A 220 -13.44 -15.79 0.81
CA GLU A 220 -14.33 -15.63 -0.34
C GLU A 220 -14.95 -14.24 -0.39
N ASP A 221 -15.40 -13.70 0.76
CA ASP A 221 -15.93 -12.34 0.82
C ASP A 221 -14.85 -11.30 0.49
N PHE A 222 -13.62 -11.54 0.96
CA PHE A 222 -12.49 -10.66 0.69
C PHE A 222 -12.18 -10.56 -0.80
N LEU A 223 -11.98 -11.72 -1.45
CA LEU A 223 -11.67 -11.81 -2.88
C LEU A 223 -12.83 -11.34 -3.76
N ARG A 224 -14.07 -11.43 -3.27
CA ARG A 224 -15.24 -10.87 -3.97
C ARG A 224 -15.28 -9.35 -3.91
N LEU A 225 -14.93 -8.76 -2.78
CA LEU A 225 -14.94 -7.29 -2.59
C LEU A 225 -13.85 -6.62 -3.42
N ASN A 226 -12.67 -7.23 -3.51
CA ASN A 226 -11.54 -6.65 -4.21
C ASN A 226 -10.77 -7.70 -5.05
N PRO A 227 -11.34 -8.17 -6.18
CA PRO A 227 -10.74 -9.24 -6.97
C PRO A 227 -9.47 -8.80 -7.71
N ASN A 228 -9.35 -7.52 -8.11
CA ASN A 228 -8.28 -7.07 -8.98
C ASN A 228 -6.97 -6.85 -8.21
N THR A 229 -7.00 -6.05 -7.14
CA THR A 229 -5.78 -5.75 -6.38
C THR A 229 -5.60 -6.64 -5.17
N LYS A 230 -6.67 -7.25 -4.66
CA LYS A 230 -6.65 -8.06 -3.41
C LYS A 230 -6.14 -7.27 -2.20
N THR A 231 -6.08 -5.94 -2.29
CA THR A 231 -5.78 -5.06 -1.15
C THR A 231 -6.99 -4.98 -0.22
N CYS A 232 -6.76 -4.52 1.00
CA CYS A 232 -7.78 -4.60 2.04
C CYS A 232 -8.96 -3.67 1.81
N PRO A 233 -10.22 -4.18 1.86
CA PRO A 233 -11.38 -3.32 1.92
C PRO A 233 -11.43 -2.63 3.28
N VAL A 234 -11.60 -1.31 3.26
CA VAL A 234 -11.58 -0.46 4.45
C VAL A 234 -12.99 -0.03 4.80
N PHE A 235 -13.44 -0.38 6.00
CA PHE A 235 -14.77 -0.01 6.51
C PHE A 235 -14.66 0.66 7.88
N ARG A 236 -15.54 1.64 8.14
CA ARG A 236 -15.62 2.30 9.46
C ARG A 236 -16.37 1.45 10.47
N THR A 237 -17.38 0.70 10.02
CA THR A 237 -18.23 -0.10 10.91
C THR A 237 -18.49 -1.50 10.38
N ARG A 238 -18.88 -2.40 11.30
CA ARG A 238 -19.39 -3.74 10.99
C ARG A 238 -20.61 -3.72 10.08
N VAL A 239 -21.45 -2.70 10.21
CA VAL A 239 -22.65 -2.54 9.38
C VAL A 239 -22.26 -2.22 7.94
N ASP A 240 -21.30 -1.31 7.72
CA ASP A 240 -20.82 -0.95 6.38
C ASP A 240 -20.21 -2.15 5.66
N ALA A 241 -19.37 -2.90 6.37
CA ALA A 241 -18.78 -4.13 5.85
C ALA A 241 -19.87 -5.15 5.47
N GLY A 242 -20.83 -5.40 6.38
CA GLY A 242 -21.91 -6.34 6.14
C GLY A 242 -22.84 -5.93 4.98
N LEU A 243 -23.14 -4.64 4.84
CA LEU A 243 -23.94 -4.12 3.73
C LEU A 243 -23.19 -4.27 2.40
N THR A 244 -21.92 -3.89 2.36
CA THR A 244 -21.09 -3.98 1.15
C THR A 244 -20.92 -5.43 0.71
N THR A 245 -20.65 -6.36 1.64
CA THR A 245 -20.60 -7.79 1.34
C THR A 245 -21.93 -8.31 0.78
N LYS A 246 -23.09 -7.89 1.35
CA LYS A 246 -24.41 -8.27 0.84
C LYS A 246 -24.66 -7.75 -0.57
N ILE A 247 -24.18 -6.55 -0.91
CA ILE A 247 -24.29 -5.97 -2.25
C ILE A 247 -23.45 -6.79 -3.23
N TYR A 248 -22.16 -6.98 -2.93
CA TYR A 248 -21.23 -7.68 -3.83
C TYR A 248 -21.57 -9.16 -4.05
N ARG A 249 -22.32 -9.79 -3.12
CA ARG A 249 -22.86 -11.15 -3.32
C ARG A 249 -24.01 -11.23 -4.34
N ARG A 250 -24.66 -10.11 -4.66
CA ARG A 250 -25.83 -10.05 -5.56
C ARG A 250 -25.56 -9.28 -6.83
N VAL A 251 -24.60 -8.37 -6.79
CA VAL A 251 -24.29 -7.43 -7.86
C VAL A 251 -22.85 -7.69 -8.30
N PRO A 252 -22.58 -7.86 -9.61
CA PRO A 252 -21.24 -8.10 -10.09
C PRO A 252 -20.34 -6.88 -9.87
N VAL A 253 -19.04 -7.13 -9.68
CA VAL A 253 -18.03 -6.07 -9.59
C VAL A 253 -18.03 -5.21 -10.85
N LEU A 254 -17.55 -3.97 -10.73
CA LEU A 254 -17.57 -3.01 -11.83
C LEU A 254 -16.84 -3.55 -13.06
N ILE A 255 -15.58 -3.95 -12.87
CA ILE A 255 -14.71 -4.61 -13.85
C ILE A 255 -13.89 -5.66 -13.09
N ASN A 256 -13.83 -6.87 -13.62
CA ASN A 256 -12.93 -7.91 -13.15
C ASN A 256 -11.81 -8.10 -14.18
N GLU A 257 -10.63 -7.59 -13.86
CA GLU A 257 -9.48 -7.60 -14.77
C GLU A 257 -8.88 -9.00 -14.93
N ASN A 258 -9.07 -9.88 -13.94
CA ASN A 258 -8.56 -11.24 -13.99
C ASN A 258 -9.37 -12.14 -14.94
N THR A 259 -10.68 -11.91 -15.04
CA THR A 259 -11.59 -12.69 -15.91
C THR A 259 -11.92 -11.98 -17.22
N GLY A 260 -11.66 -10.66 -17.31
CA GLY A 260 -12.09 -9.82 -18.42
C GLY A 260 -13.58 -9.43 -18.36
N GLU A 261 -14.31 -9.81 -17.30
CA GLU A 261 -15.72 -9.49 -17.16
C GLU A 261 -15.95 -7.99 -16.90
N ASN A 262 -16.85 -7.40 -17.69
CA ASN A 262 -17.26 -6.01 -17.57
C ASN A 262 -18.78 -5.87 -17.79
N PRO A 263 -19.60 -6.38 -16.87
CA PRO A 263 -21.06 -6.40 -17.03
C PRO A 263 -21.68 -4.99 -17.05
N TRP A 264 -20.93 -3.99 -16.56
CA TRP A 264 -21.34 -2.60 -16.53
C TRP A 264 -20.96 -1.83 -17.79
N GLY A 265 -20.16 -2.42 -18.69
CA GLY A 265 -19.67 -1.76 -19.90
C GLY A 265 -18.80 -0.54 -19.64
N VAL A 266 -18.10 -0.48 -18.51
CA VAL A 266 -17.29 0.67 -18.08
C VAL A 266 -15.98 0.68 -18.85
N LYS A 267 -15.54 1.87 -19.28
CA LYS A 267 -14.26 2.07 -19.95
C LYS A 267 -13.51 3.19 -19.27
N PHE A 268 -12.25 2.95 -18.92
CA PHE A 268 -11.35 4.00 -18.47
C PHE A 268 -10.69 4.66 -19.67
N ALA A 269 -10.59 5.98 -19.63
CA ALA A 269 -9.91 6.79 -20.63
C ALA A 269 -9.18 7.93 -19.90
N THR A 270 -8.26 8.59 -20.58
CA THR A 270 -7.68 9.84 -20.10
C THR A 270 -8.77 10.89 -19.89
N MET A 271 -8.58 11.74 -18.89
CA MET A 271 -9.54 12.80 -18.58
C MET A 271 -9.64 13.76 -19.77
N PHE A 272 -10.86 14.13 -20.16
CA PHE A 272 -11.05 15.14 -21.20
C PHE A 272 -10.45 16.48 -20.78
N HIS A 273 -9.65 17.05 -21.67
CA HIS A 273 -9.06 18.36 -21.51
C HIS A 273 -10.03 19.43 -22.04
N MET A 274 -10.57 20.27 -21.16
CA MET A 274 -11.63 21.23 -21.52
C MET A 274 -11.28 22.14 -22.72
N SER A 275 -10.01 22.54 -22.87
CA SER A 275 -9.57 23.36 -24.00
C SER A 275 -9.35 22.54 -25.28
N ASN A 276 -8.44 21.56 -25.25
CA ASN A 276 -8.09 20.73 -26.40
C ASN A 276 -9.30 19.92 -26.94
N ASP A 277 -10.15 19.43 -26.04
CA ASP A 277 -11.35 18.66 -26.37
C ASP A 277 -12.62 19.54 -26.40
N SER A 278 -12.48 20.86 -26.50
CA SER A 278 -13.61 21.82 -26.50
C SER A 278 -14.70 21.47 -27.50
N HIS A 279 -14.32 20.92 -28.66
CA HIS A 279 -15.23 20.46 -29.72
C HIS A 279 -16.13 19.28 -29.30
N LEU A 280 -15.76 18.53 -28.25
CA LEU A 280 -16.53 17.43 -27.67
C LEU A 280 -17.50 17.91 -26.56
N PHE A 281 -17.60 19.22 -26.31
CA PHE A 281 -18.53 19.77 -25.32
C PHE A 281 -19.60 20.62 -26.02
N ARG A 282 -20.85 20.22 -25.83
CA ARG A 282 -22.02 20.95 -26.28
C ARG A 282 -22.96 21.20 -25.12
N THR A 283 -23.53 22.39 -25.08
CA THR A 283 -24.63 22.70 -24.16
C THR A 283 -25.93 22.08 -24.65
N ARG A 284 -26.87 21.87 -23.74
CA ARG A 284 -28.20 21.36 -24.09
C ARG A 284 -28.91 22.26 -25.11
N GLN A 285 -28.84 23.58 -24.94
CA GLN A 285 -29.45 24.55 -25.84
C GLN A 285 -28.89 24.48 -27.26
N GLN A 286 -27.56 24.31 -27.41
CA GLN A 286 -26.93 24.11 -28.72
C GLN A 286 -27.44 22.85 -29.41
N LEU A 287 -27.50 21.73 -28.67
CA LEU A 287 -28.01 20.47 -29.22
C LEU A 287 -29.50 20.57 -29.59
N GLU A 288 -30.33 21.21 -28.76
CA GLU A 288 -31.75 21.42 -29.07
C GLU A 288 -31.95 22.28 -30.33
N ALA A 289 -31.16 23.35 -30.49
CA ALA A 289 -31.18 24.19 -31.70
C ALA A 289 -30.74 23.44 -32.97
N GLU A 290 -29.84 22.46 -32.83
CA GLU A 290 -29.41 21.57 -33.92
C GLU A 290 -30.38 20.39 -34.17
N GLY A 291 -31.53 20.38 -33.48
CA GLY A 291 -32.60 19.39 -33.68
C GLY A 291 -32.44 18.09 -32.88
N PHE A 292 -31.52 18.03 -31.93
CA PHE A 292 -31.44 16.90 -31.00
C PHE A 292 -32.58 16.97 -29.99
N ARG A 293 -33.09 15.80 -29.61
CA ARG A 293 -34.14 15.67 -28.60
C ARG A 293 -33.64 14.84 -27.41
N LEU A 294 -34.16 15.15 -26.23
CA LEU A 294 -33.87 14.40 -25.02
C LEU A 294 -34.52 13.02 -25.08
N TRP A 295 -33.75 11.99 -24.77
CA TRP A 295 -34.20 10.61 -24.65
C TRP A 295 -33.55 9.98 -23.41
N GLY A 296 -34.34 9.82 -22.34
CA GLY A 296 -33.81 9.48 -21.02
C GLY A 296 -32.86 10.58 -20.52
N ASN A 297 -31.60 10.25 -20.31
CA ASN A 297 -30.54 11.21 -19.96
C ASN A 297 -29.61 11.58 -21.13
N LYS A 298 -29.94 11.21 -22.37
CA LYS A 298 -29.09 11.40 -23.57
C LYS A 298 -29.76 12.35 -24.56
N MET A 299 -28.98 13.07 -25.38
CA MET A 299 -29.50 13.85 -26.50
C MET A 299 -29.30 13.07 -27.80
N LYS A 300 -30.35 12.90 -28.61
CA LYS A 300 -30.34 12.08 -29.83
C LYS A 300 -30.83 12.83 -31.07
N ARG A 301 -30.20 12.57 -32.20
CA ARG A 301 -30.65 12.96 -33.55
C ARG A 301 -30.25 11.88 -34.55
N GLY A 302 -31.22 11.13 -35.07
CA GLY A 302 -30.93 9.94 -35.88
C GLY A 302 -30.07 8.93 -35.10
N ASN A 303 -28.90 8.59 -35.65
CA ASN A 303 -27.92 7.69 -35.01
C ASN A 303 -26.90 8.42 -34.12
N GLU A 304 -26.89 9.75 -34.11
CA GLU A 304 -25.96 10.53 -33.31
C GLU A 304 -26.46 10.68 -31.86
N VAL A 305 -25.57 10.42 -30.89
CA VAL A 305 -25.89 10.40 -29.47
C VAL A 305 -24.87 11.19 -28.68
N TRP A 306 -25.35 12.18 -27.92
CA TRP A 306 -24.55 12.93 -26.95
C TRP A 306 -24.89 12.49 -25.53
N LEU A 307 -23.84 12.30 -24.72
CA LEU A 307 -23.93 11.82 -23.35
C LEU A 307 -23.76 12.96 -22.34
N PRO A 308 -24.42 12.89 -21.18
CA PRO A 308 -24.23 13.86 -20.12
C PRO A 308 -22.82 13.70 -19.51
N LEU A 309 -22.11 14.82 -19.39
CA LEU A 309 -20.82 14.88 -18.70
C LEU A 309 -21.03 15.12 -17.21
N TYR A 310 -20.76 14.10 -16.40
CA TYR A 310 -20.71 14.26 -14.95
C TYR A 310 -19.27 14.57 -14.52
N LYS A 311 -19.08 15.72 -13.87
CA LYS A 311 -17.78 16.12 -13.28
C LYS A 311 -17.78 15.80 -11.79
N ALA A 312 -16.59 15.60 -11.20
CA ALA A 312 -16.45 15.31 -9.76
C ALA A 312 -17.25 16.29 -8.87
N LYS A 313 -17.25 17.60 -9.20
CA LYS A 313 -18.02 18.61 -8.46
C LYS A 313 -19.53 18.36 -8.41
N MET A 314 -20.09 17.65 -9.40
CA MET A 314 -21.53 17.37 -9.50
C MET A 314 -22.00 16.24 -8.58
N ILE A 315 -21.08 15.46 -8.02
CA ILE A 315 -21.41 14.33 -7.14
C ILE A 315 -21.67 14.83 -5.71
N TRP A 316 -20.95 15.87 -5.29
CA TRP A 316 -21.00 16.38 -3.92
C TRP A 316 -22.15 17.36 -3.63
N HIS A 317 -22.81 17.90 -4.67
CA HIS A 317 -23.89 18.89 -4.50
C HIS A 317 -25.13 18.36 -3.76
N TYR A 318 -25.26 17.04 -3.62
CA TYR A 318 -26.36 16.40 -2.91
C TYR A 318 -25.95 15.85 -1.54
N ASP A 319 -24.69 16.03 -1.14
CA ASP A 319 -24.26 15.72 0.22
C ASP A 319 -24.48 16.96 1.10
N HIS A 320 -25.49 16.91 1.95
CA HIS A 320 -25.81 17.96 2.93
C HIS A 320 -24.68 18.27 3.91
N ARG A 321 -23.59 17.48 3.94
CA ARG A 321 -22.40 17.68 4.77
C ARG A 321 -21.20 18.21 3.98
N TYR A 322 -21.35 18.43 2.68
CA TYR A 322 -20.26 18.95 1.87
C TYR A 322 -20.03 20.44 2.18
N GLY A 323 -18.91 20.74 2.85
CA GLY A 323 -18.52 22.10 3.25
C GLY A 323 -18.62 22.40 4.75
N THR A 324 -19.00 21.42 5.58
CA THR A 324 -18.91 21.45 7.05
C THR A 324 -17.83 20.51 7.55
#